data_AF-A0A942P124-F1
#
_entry.id   AF-A0A942P124-F1
#
_cell.length_a   1.000
_cell.length_b   1.000
_cell.length_c   1.000
_cell.angle_alpha   90.00
_cell.angle_beta   90.00
_cell.angle_gamma   90.00
#
_symmetry.space_group_name_H-M   'P 1'
#
loop_
_entity.id
_entity.type
_entity.pdbx_description
1 polymer ?
#
loop_
_entity_poly.entity_id
_entity_poly.type
_entity_poly.pdbx_seq_one_letter_code
_entity_poly.pdbx_strand_id
1 'polypeptide(L)'
;MPSTKSIDLLDSFEKIPTKIFPSAKDGSRFAAQQIAQLIQEKQSRTEKCVLGLATGSTPKSLYAELVRMHKEEGLSFKNVTTFNLDEYYPISKEAIQSYHRFMRTQLFDHVDIDQTRCHIPDGTVPKEKMKEHCAAYEQKIKDEGGIDLQILGIGINGHIGFNEPGSSIYTKTRLTTLTNTTRLANAYEFANISQVPRLAVTMGISTILKAKKIILMAWGPSKAPVIQQSVEGDDTEHVPASVLQNHDDVTFVVDEMAAAELTRYKSPWLTGECEWTPKMIKKAVVGMALKLNKPILSLTNSDYNEYGLSDLLVEKGDAYEINLEVYYMLRDSITGWPGGKPNAVIPAHPERSEPYPKKVIIFSPHPDDDIISMGGTFQRLHDQGHEVHVAYQTSGNIAVTDEFVTRFMDFAVGFEEMFGMDATKTKEILQQARGYLEHKKSDEVDTKEIRAVKGLIRRCEAAATCRYVGLKEGQWHFQ
;
A
#
# COMPACT_ATOMS: atom_id res chain seq x y z
N MET A 1 12.51 19.99 8.37
CA MET A 1 12.85 19.40 7.06
C MET A 1 14.36 19.38 6.98
N PRO A 2 15.01 18.20 6.89
CA PRO A 2 16.43 18.18 6.60
C PRO A 2 16.61 18.77 5.20
N SER A 3 17.56 19.70 5.06
CA SER A 3 17.88 20.35 3.79
C SER A 3 18.13 19.30 2.70
N THR A 4 17.61 19.53 1.50
CA THR A 4 18.00 18.86 0.26
C THR A 4 19.48 19.16 -0.05
N LYS A 5 20.39 18.57 0.72
CA LYS A 5 21.78 18.38 0.30
C LYS A 5 21.74 17.36 -0.84
N SER A 6 22.49 17.62 -1.91
CA SER A 6 22.73 16.62 -2.95
C SER A 6 23.30 15.38 -2.28
N ILE A 7 22.55 14.28 -2.31
CA ILE A 7 22.93 13.03 -1.67
C ILE A 7 24.07 12.44 -2.50
N ASP A 8 25.27 12.45 -1.94
CA ASP A 8 26.41 11.73 -2.50
C ASP A 8 26.24 10.24 -2.20
N LEU A 9 26.61 9.36 -3.14
CA LEU A 9 26.54 7.90 -2.95
C LEU A 9 27.41 7.42 -1.78
N LEU A 10 28.33 8.27 -1.32
CA LEU A 10 29.13 8.07 -0.10
C LEU A 10 28.29 7.97 1.18
N ASP A 11 27.08 8.54 1.20
CA ASP A 11 26.22 8.59 2.40
C ASP A 11 24.98 7.66 2.28
N SER A 12 25.07 6.59 1.49
CA SER A 12 23.91 5.73 1.19
C SER A 12 24.31 4.25 1.09
N PHE A 13 23.47 3.35 1.59
CA PHE A 13 23.67 1.88 1.45
C PHE A 13 22.99 1.35 0.19
N GLU A 14 22.19 2.18 -0.48
CA GLU A 14 21.45 1.81 -1.66
C GLU A 14 22.40 1.52 -2.85
N LYS A 15 22.36 0.27 -3.31
CA LYS A 15 23.05 -0.25 -4.51
C LYS A 15 22.33 0.12 -5.81
N ILE A 16 21.12 0.69 -5.71
CA ILE A 16 20.31 1.19 -6.85
C ILE A 16 19.96 2.66 -6.60
N PRO A 17 20.07 3.54 -7.61
CA PRO A 17 19.56 4.91 -7.53
C PRO A 17 18.10 4.95 -7.05
N THR A 18 17.89 5.49 -5.84
CA THR A 18 16.57 5.55 -5.19
C THR A 18 16.16 7.00 -4.96
N LYS A 19 15.15 7.44 -5.73
CA LYS A 19 14.54 8.77 -5.63
C LYS A 19 13.33 8.74 -4.71
N ILE A 20 13.35 9.59 -3.70
CA ILE A 20 12.31 9.66 -2.67
C ILE A 20 11.50 10.93 -2.88
N PHE A 21 10.18 10.78 -2.86
CA PHE A 21 9.23 11.87 -3.06
C PHE A 21 8.32 12.03 -1.83
N PRO A 22 7.81 13.25 -1.56
CA PRO A 22 6.89 13.47 -0.43
C PRO A 22 5.60 12.64 -0.52
N SER A 23 5.13 12.36 -1.75
CA SER A 23 3.93 11.59 -1.97
C SER A 23 3.98 10.71 -3.23
N ALA A 24 3.11 9.70 -3.27
CA ALA A 24 2.92 8.87 -4.46
C ALA A 24 2.56 9.68 -5.72
N LYS A 25 1.86 10.82 -5.56
CA LYS A 25 1.50 11.70 -6.68
C LYS A 25 2.74 12.40 -7.25
N ASP A 26 3.63 12.88 -6.40
CA ASP A 26 4.86 13.56 -6.82
C ASP A 26 5.82 12.57 -7.51
N GLY A 27 5.98 11.37 -6.96
CA GLY A 27 6.77 10.30 -7.59
C GLY A 27 6.16 9.84 -8.93
N SER A 28 4.83 9.75 -9.01
CA SER A 28 4.12 9.43 -10.26
C SER A 28 4.31 10.52 -11.32
N ARG A 29 4.32 11.80 -10.92
CA ARG A 29 4.60 12.91 -11.84
C ARG A 29 6.01 12.84 -12.40
N PHE A 30 7.00 12.54 -11.54
CA PHE A 30 8.38 12.33 -12.00
C PHE A 30 8.46 11.19 -13.03
N ALA A 31 7.86 10.03 -12.74
CA ALA A 31 7.84 8.91 -13.68
C ALA A 31 7.09 9.26 -14.99
N ALA A 32 5.97 9.99 -14.93
CA ALA A 32 5.24 10.47 -16.09
C ALA A 32 6.11 11.38 -16.97
N GLN A 33 6.87 12.30 -16.35
CA GLN A 33 7.79 13.18 -17.05
C GLN A 33 8.91 12.40 -17.76
N GLN A 34 9.46 11.35 -17.14
CA GLN A 34 10.46 10.49 -17.79
C GLN A 34 9.88 9.77 -19.02
N ILE A 35 8.65 9.27 -18.94
CA ILE A 35 7.96 8.66 -20.09
C ILE A 35 7.68 9.71 -21.17
N ALA A 36 7.12 10.87 -20.80
CA ALA A 36 6.78 11.93 -21.74
C ALA A 36 8.02 12.44 -22.49
N GLN A 37 9.13 12.65 -21.78
CA GLN A 37 10.40 13.03 -22.36
C GLN A 37 10.89 11.97 -23.36
N LEU A 38 10.85 10.69 -23.01
CA LEU A 38 11.25 9.61 -23.90
C LEU A 38 10.38 9.55 -25.16
N ILE A 39 9.07 9.69 -25.02
CA ILE A 39 8.14 9.73 -26.16
C ILE A 39 8.50 10.88 -27.10
N GLN A 40 8.68 12.09 -26.55
CA GLN A 40 9.01 13.29 -27.31
C GLN A 40 10.38 13.18 -28.00
N GLU A 41 11.39 12.66 -27.30
CA GLU A 41 12.72 12.44 -27.86
C GLU A 41 12.67 11.46 -29.03
N LYS A 42 12.00 10.31 -28.86
CA LYS A 42 11.80 9.33 -29.93
C LYS A 42 11.01 9.91 -31.10
N GLN A 43 9.96 10.67 -30.82
CA GLN A 43 9.14 11.31 -31.84
C GLN A 43 9.94 12.34 -32.64
N SER A 44 10.82 13.12 -31.99
CA SER A 44 11.70 14.09 -32.67
C SER A 44 12.67 13.43 -33.67
N ARG A 45 12.99 12.15 -33.44
CA ARG A 45 13.84 11.31 -34.31
C ARG A 45 13.03 10.45 -35.28
N THR A 46 11.70 10.57 -35.30
CA THR A 46 10.79 9.70 -36.08
C THR A 46 10.96 8.21 -35.73
N GLU A 47 11.33 7.93 -34.48
CA GLU A 47 11.48 6.56 -33.95
C GLU A 47 10.21 6.14 -33.20
N LYS A 48 9.98 4.82 -33.15
CA LYS A 48 9.01 4.22 -32.24
C LYS A 48 9.50 4.34 -30.80
N CYS A 49 8.56 4.53 -29.87
CA CYS A 49 8.82 4.46 -28.44
C CYS A 49 8.18 3.19 -27.88
N VAL A 50 8.98 2.25 -27.39
CA VAL A 50 8.47 0.97 -26.86
C VAL A 50 8.45 1.01 -25.33
N LEU A 51 7.26 0.93 -24.74
CA LEU A 51 7.05 1.04 -23.30
C LEU A 51 6.62 -0.30 -22.70
N GLY A 52 7.27 -0.69 -21.61
CA GLY A 52 6.83 -1.76 -20.74
C GLY A 52 5.94 -1.21 -19.63
N LEU A 53 4.72 -1.74 -19.46
CA LEU A 53 3.73 -1.19 -18.54
C LEU A 53 3.32 -2.18 -17.43
N ALA A 54 3.12 -1.65 -16.23
CA ALA A 54 2.67 -2.40 -15.06
C ALA A 54 1.18 -2.13 -14.76
N THR A 55 0.56 -2.99 -13.96
CA THR A 55 -0.81 -2.82 -13.46
C THR A 55 -0.84 -2.69 -11.94
N GLY A 56 -2.03 -2.74 -11.34
CA GLY A 56 -2.23 -2.64 -9.89
C GLY A 56 -2.48 -1.21 -9.40
N SER A 57 -2.48 -1.02 -8.07
CA SER A 57 -2.79 0.28 -7.46
C SER A 57 -1.68 1.33 -7.67
N THR A 58 -0.42 0.91 -7.65
CA THR A 58 0.76 1.79 -7.74
C THR A 58 0.79 2.68 -9.00
N PRO A 59 0.58 2.18 -10.23
CA PRO A 59 0.68 3.01 -11.44
C PRO A 59 -0.58 3.84 -11.77
N LYS A 60 -1.67 3.77 -11.00
CA LYS A 60 -2.91 4.51 -11.31
C LYS A 60 -2.68 6.03 -11.40
N SER A 61 -1.94 6.59 -10.45
CA SER A 61 -1.59 8.02 -10.45
C SER A 61 -0.63 8.40 -11.57
N LEU A 62 0.25 7.48 -11.99
CA LEU A 62 1.10 7.66 -13.17
C LEU A 62 0.26 7.77 -14.44
N TYR A 63 -0.69 6.84 -14.64
CA TYR A 63 -1.56 6.86 -15.82
C TYR A 63 -2.48 8.07 -15.85
N ALA A 64 -3.05 8.46 -14.71
CA ALA A 64 -3.84 9.68 -14.62
C ALA A 64 -3.04 10.93 -15.03
N GLU A 65 -1.77 11.01 -14.65
CA GLU A 65 -0.90 12.12 -15.03
C GLU A 65 -0.53 12.09 -16.53
N LEU A 66 -0.26 10.91 -17.11
CA LEU A 66 -0.04 10.78 -18.56
C LEU A 66 -1.27 11.19 -19.37
N VAL A 67 -2.47 10.81 -18.92
CA VAL A 67 -3.73 11.24 -19.53
C VAL A 67 -3.91 12.75 -19.43
N ARG A 68 -3.54 13.35 -18.28
CA ARG A 68 -3.54 14.81 -18.11
C ARG A 68 -2.59 15.48 -19.10
N MET A 69 -1.34 15.04 -19.18
CA MET A 69 -0.34 15.56 -20.13
C MET A 69 -0.80 15.43 -21.59
N HIS A 70 -1.48 14.34 -21.96
CA HIS A 70 -2.07 14.19 -23.29
C HIS A 70 -3.13 15.26 -23.56
N LYS A 71 -4.10 15.40 -22.65
CA LYS A 71 -5.26 16.28 -22.83
C LYS A 71 -4.94 17.77 -22.71
N GLU A 72 -4.01 18.13 -21.83
CA GLU A 72 -3.73 19.52 -21.45
C GLU A 72 -2.43 20.06 -22.08
N GLU A 73 -1.44 19.20 -22.32
CA GLU A 73 -0.09 19.61 -22.78
C GLU A 73 0.26 19.10 -24.18
N GLY A 74 -0.60 18.29 -24.80
CA GLY A 74 -0.44 17.81 -26.18
C GLY A 74 0.54 16.66 -26.35
N LEU A 75 0.85 15.90 -25.29
CA LEU A 75 1.67 14.68 -25.37
C LEU A 75 0.97 13.63 -26.27
N SER A 76 1.57 13.24 -27.38
CA SER A 76 0.99 12.27 -28.34
C SER A 76 1.56 10.86 -28.16
N PHE A 77 0.69 9.85 -28.20
CA PHE A 77 1.03 8.42 -28.09
C PHE A 77 1.01 7.69 -29.44
N LYS A 78 0.87 8.40 -30.57
CA LYS A 78 0.77 7.78 -31.91
C LYS A 78 1.98 6.94 -32.32
N ASN A 79 3.18 7.27 -31.84
CA ASN A 79 4.41 6.51 -32.10
C ASN A 79 4.76 5.52 -30.98
N VAL A 80 3.85 5.30 -30.03
CA VAL A 80 4.06 4.40 -28.89
C VAL A 80 3.59 3.00 -29.20
N THR A 81 4.37 2.01 -28.77
CA THR A 81 3.98 0.58 -28.69
C THR A 81 4.15 0.14 -27.25
N THR A 82 3.19 -0.60 -26.69
CA THR A 82 3.23 -1.02 -25.28
C THR A 82 3.24 -2.52 -25.10
N PHE A 83 3.95 -3.00 -24.09
CA PHE A 83 3.93 -4.38 -23.62
C PHE A 83 3.65 -4.41 -22.12
N ASN A 84 2.54 -5.01 -21.70
CA ASN A 84 2.27 -5.23 -20.28
C ASN A 84 3.06 -6.42 -19.74
N LEU A 85 3.35 -6.38 -18.45
CA LEU A 85 4.08 -7.44 -17.74
C LEU A 85 3.29 -8.76 -17.71
N ASP A 86 2.00 -8.71 -17.45
CA ASP A 86 1.25 -9.90 -17.06
C ASP A 86 -0.27 -9.83 -17.36
N GLU A 87 -0.93 -10.98 -17.21
CA GLU A 87 -2.40 -11.14 -17.16
C GLU A 87 -2.74 -12.41 -16.36
N TYR A 88 -3.88 -12.42 -15.67
CA TYR A 88 -4.33 -13.61 -14.94
C TYR A 88 -4.65 -14.80 -15.86
N TYR A 89 -4.63 -16.03 -15.33
CA TYR A 89 -5.01 -17.23 -16.07
C TYR A 89 -5.84 -18.23 -15.25
N PRO A 90 -6.96 -18.75 -15.81
CA PRO A 90 -7.66 -18.24 -16.98
C PRO A 90 -8.42 -16.94 -16.61
N ILE A 91 -8.48 -15.98 -17.52
CA ILE A 91 -9.34 -14.79 -17.36
C ILE A 91 -9.81 -14.27 -18.73
N SER A 92 -11.07 -13.83 -18.82
CA SER A 92 -11.59 -13.14 -20.01
C SER A 92 -11.13 -11.68 -20.01
N LYS A 93 -10.92 -11.11 -21.20
CA LYS A 93 -10.47 -9.72 -21.38
C LYS A 93 -11.51 -8.69 -20.91
N GLU A 94 -12.77 -9.11 -20.82
CA GLU A 94 -13.92 -8.31 -20.42
C GLU A 94 -14.17 -8.35 -18.91
N ALA A 95 -13.54 -9.30 -18.19
CA ALA A 95 -13.65 -9.44 -16.74
C ALA A 95 -13.24 -8.14 -16.04
N ILE A 96 -13.92 -7.81 -14.93
CA ILE A 96 -13.65 -6.58 -14.17
C ILE A 96 -12.19 -6.53 -13.70
N GLN A 97 -11.65 -7.69 -13.33
CA GLN A 97 -10.32 -7.88 -12.77
C GLN A 97 -9.22 -8.08 -13.82
N SER A 98 -9.58 -8.16 -15.11
CA SER A 98 -8.59 -8.37 -16.18
C SER A 98 -7.71 -7.14 -16.35
N TYR A 99 -6.42 -7.38 -16.56
CA TYR A 99 -5.45 -6.35 -16.83
C TYR A 99 -5.66 -5.69 -18.21
N HIS A 100 -6.29 -6.39 -19.16
CA HIS A 100 -6.84 -5.76 -20.37
C HIS A 100 -7.83 -4.63 -20.03
N ARG A 101 -8.83 -4.91 -19.20
CA ARG A 101 -9.83 -3.89 -18.82
C ARG A 101 -9.22 -2.79 -17.96
N PHE A 102 -8.32 -3.15 -17.05
CA PHE A 102 -7.57 -2.18 -16.24
C PHE A 102 -6.86 -1.16 -17.15
N MET A 103 -6.06 -1.61 -18.11
CA MET A 103 -5.27 -0.71 -18.95
C MET A 103 -6.13 0.19 -19.84
N ARG A 104 -7.25 -0.32 -20.36
CA ARG A 104 -8.23 0.48 -21.08
C ARG A 104 -8.80 1.60 -20.21
N THR A 105 -9.22 1.24 -19.00
CA THR A 105 -9.85 2.17 -18.04
C THR A 105 -8.85 3.22 -17.52
N GLN A 106 -7.59 2.86 -17.36
CA GLN A 106 -6.60 3.77 -16.77
C GLN A 106 -5.86 4.61 -17.82
N LEU A 107 -5.64 4.10 -19.04
CA LEU A 107 -4.78 4.76 -20.03
C LEU A 107 -5.31 4.68 -21.47
N PHE A 108 -5.49 3.47 -22.02
CA PHE A 108 -5.59 3.31 -23.48
C PHE A 108 -6.83 3.95 -24.11
N ASP A 109 -7.97 4.01 -23.41
CA ASP A 109 -9.19 4.66 -23.92
C ASP A 109 -9.18 6.19 -23.71
N HIS A 110 -8.07 6.74 -23.22
CA HIS A 110 -7.93 8.15 -22.84
C HIS A 110 -6.79 8.90 -23.55
N VAL A 111 -6.04 8.22 -24.42
CA VAL A 111 -4.93 8.77 -25.19
C VAL A 111 -5.02 8.34 -26.66
N ASP A 112 -4.28 9.00 -27.55
CA ASP A 112 -4.29 8.75 -29.00
C ASP A 112 -3.36 7.61 -29.45
N ILE A 113 -3.24 6.56 -28.63
CA ILE A 113 -2.48 5.35 -28.96
C ILE A 113 -3.27 4.43 -29.90
N ASP A 114 -2.57 3.82 -30.86
CA ASP A 114 -3.15 2.77 -31.69
C ASP A 114 -3.33 1.50 -30.87
N GLN A 115 -4.58 1.06 -30.70
CA GLN A 115 -4.95 -0.13 -29.92
C GLN A 115 -4.28 -1.40 -30.45
N THR A 116 -3.92 -1.46 -31.74
CA THR A 116 -3.20 -2.61 -32.32
C THR A 116 -1.76 -2.72 -31.83
N ARG A 117 -1.21 -1.63 -31.27
CA ARG A 117 0.12 -1.53 -30.65
C ARG A 117 0.10 -1.72 -29.13
N CYS A 118 -1.07 -2.00 -28.56
CA CYS A 118 -1.22 -2.29 -27.14
C CYS A 118 -1.17 -3.80 -26.92
N HIS A 119 -0.07 -4.31 -26.39
CA HIS A 119 0.14 -5.74 -26.18
C HIS A 119 0.04 -6.11 -24.70
N ILE A 120 -0.83 -7.06 -24.40
CA ILE A 120 -1.02 -7.66 -23.07
C ILE A 120 -1.05 -9.18 -23.25
N PRO A 121 -0.46 -9.97 -22.34
CA PRO A 121 -0.59 -11.43 -22.40
C PRO A 121 -2.07 -11.87 -22.38
N ASP A 122 -2.40 -12.94 -23.10
CA ASP A 122 -3.79 -13.38 -23.26
C ASP A 122 -4.13 -14.53 -22.31
N GLY A 123 -4.89 -14.21 -21.26
CA GLY A 123 -5.35 -15.16 -20.25
C GLY A 123 -6.40 -16.17 -20.73
N THR A 124 -6.85 -16.10 -21.99
CA THR A 124 -7.83 -17.03 -22.57
C THR A 124 -7.19 -18.15 -23.40
N VAL A 125 -5.89 -18.06 -23.69
CA VAL A 125 -5.17 -19.03 -24.53
C VAL A 125 -5.15 -20.40 -23.85
N PRO A 126 -5.59 -21.49 -24.52
CA PRO A 126 -5.55 -22.82 -23.95
C PRO A 126 -4.16 -23.20 -23.43
N LYS A 127 -4.09 -23.91 -22.30
CA LYS A 127 -2.84 -24.20 -21.59
C LYS A 127 -1.80 -24.89 -22.48
N GLU A 128 -2.25 -25.71 -23.43
CA GLU A 128 -1.42 -26.47 -24.37
C GLU A 128 -0.69 -25.55 -25.36
N LYS A 129 -1.31 -24.41 -25.72
CA LYS A 129 -0.76 -23.38 -26.62
C LYS A 129 -0.03 -22.27 -25.87
N MET A 130 -0.08 -22.27 -24.54
CA MET A 130 0.46 -21.17 -23.73
C MET A 130 1.96 -20.96 -23.93
N LYS A 131 2.73 -22.05 -24.15
CA LYS A 131 4.18 -21.95 -24.41
C LYS A 131 4.47 -21.23 -25.74
N GLU A 132 3.69 -21.52 -26.78
CA GLU A 132 3.80 -20.86 -28.08
C GLU A 132 3.40 -19.38 -27.98
N HIS A 133 2.30 -19.09 -27.26
CA HIS A 133 1.86 -17.72 -26.99
C HIS A 133 2.94 -16.90 -26.25
N CYS A 134 3.54 -17.46 -25.21
CA CYS A 134 4.64 -16.80 -24.49
C CYS A 134 5.85 -16.54 -25.40
N ALA A 135 6.21 -17.51 -26.25
CA ALA A 135 7.32 -17.35 -27.20
C ALA A 135 7.02 -16.29 -28.28
N ALA A 136 5.78 -16.23 -28.76
CA ALA A 136 5.34 -15.20 -29.70
C ALA A 136 5.36 -13.80 -29.06
N TYR A 137 5.01 -13.68 -27.78
CA TYR A 137 5.09 -12.43 -27.02
C TYR A 137 6.55 -11.93 -26.92
N GLU A 138 7.48 -12.82 -26.57
CA GLU A 138 8.92 -12.54 -26.57
C GLU A 138 9.45 -12.12 -27.94
N GLN A 139 9.00 -12.80 -29.00
CA GLN A 139 9.42 -12.47 -30.36
C GLN A 139 8.92 -11.09 -30.78
N LYS A 140 7.66 -10.76 -30.46
CA LYS A 140 7.09 -9.45 -30.75
C LYS A 140 7.85 -8.30 -30.07
N ILE A 141 8.30 -8.50 -28.82
CA ILE A 141 9.16 -7.51 -28.12
C ILE A 141 10.46 -7.30 -28.89
N LYS A 142 11.09 -8.37 -29.38
CA LYS A 142 12.33 -8.27 -30.17
C LYS A 142 12.12 -7.60 -31.52
N ASP A 143 11.01 -7.92 -32.20
CA ASP A 143 10.68 -7.36 -33.52
C ASP A 143 10.43 -5.84 -33.44
N GLU A 144 9.96 -5.35 -32.29
CA GLU A 144 9.83 -3.91 -32.01
C GLU A 144 11.14 -3.25 -31.55
N GLY A 145 12.26 -3.99 -31.47
CA GLY A 145 13.58 -3.47 -31.11
C GLY A 145 13.88 -3.46 -29.60
N GLY A 146 13.11 -4.20 -28.81
CA GLY A 146 13.21 -4.24 -27.36
C GLY A 146 12.44 -3.11 -26.67
N ILE A 147 12.37 -3.17 -25.33
CA ILE A 147 11.65 -2.19 -24.52
C ILE A 147 12.60 -1.00 -24.23
N ASP A 148 12.19 0.22 -24.58
CA ASP A 148 12.98 1.43 -24.28
C ASP A 148 12.89 1.78 -22.80
N LEU A 149 11.70 1.70 -22.20
CA LEU A 149 11.49 1.99 -20.78
C LEU A 149 10.45 1.05 -20.19
N GLN A 150 10.82 0.33 -19.13
CA GLN A 150 9.95 -0.57 -18.39
C GLN A 150 9.53 0.05 -17.05
N ILE A 151 8.21 0.21 -16.87
CA ILE A 151 7.61 0.53 -15.58
C ILE A 151 7.35 -0.76 -14.81
N LEU A 152 7.77 -0.79 -13.55
CA LEU A 152 7.52 -1.89 -12.63
C LEU A 152 6.83 -1.39 -11.36
N GLY A 153 6.00 -2.25 -10.78
CA GLY A 153 5.64 -2.17 -9.37
C GLY A 153 6.34 -3.28 -8.59
N ILE A 154 6.27 -3.21 -7.25
CA ILE A 154 6.84 -4.23 -6.36
C ILE A 154 5.78 -4.81 -5.41
N GLY A 155 5.75 -6.14 -5.32
CA GLY A 155 4.96 -6.88 -4.33
C GLY A 155 5.52 -6.72 -2.92
N ILE A 156 4.71 -6.98 -1.89
CA ILE A 156 5.20 -6.98 -0.48
C ILE A 156 6.27 -8.05 -0.21
N ASN A 157 6.36 -9.06 -1.07
CA ASN A 157 7.36 -10.13 -1.04
C ASN A 157 8.48 -9.93 -2.08
N GLY A 158 8.55 -8.77 -2.75
CA GLY A 158 9.65 -8.43 -3.66
C GLY A 158 9.43 -8.88 -5.10
N HIS A 159 8.28 -9.45 -5.43
CA HIS A 159 7.97 -9.81 -6.81
C HIS A 159 7.90 -8.57 -7.72
N ILE A 160 8.29 -8.76 -8.98
CA ILE A 160 8.10 -7.82 -10.10
C ILE A 160 7.30 -8.52 -11.20
N GLY A 161 6.19 -7.92 -11.64
CA GLY A 161 5.15 -8.67 -12.35
C GLY A 161 4.63 -9.84 -11.50
N PHE A 162 4.45 -11.02 -12.07
CA PHE A 162 4.24 -12.26 -11.28
C PHE A 162 5.49 -13.12 -11.14
N ASN A 163 6.69 -12.51 -11.17
CA ASN A 163 7.92 -13.21 -10.82
C ASN A 163 8.03 -13.30 -9.30
N GLU A 164 7.42 -14.33 -8.71
CA GLU A 164 7.42 -14.63 -7.28
C GLU A 164 8.82 -15.00 -6.74
N PRO A 165 9.06 -14.91 -5.42
CA PRO A 165 10.28 -15.40 -4.78
C PRO A 165 10.68 -16.80 -5.24
N GLY A 166 11.94 -16.96 -5.64
CA GLY A 166 12.49 -18.17 -6.27
C GLY A 166 12.38 -18.20 -7.80
N SER A 167 11.90 -17.13 -8.43
CA SER A 167 11.90 -16.99 -9.89
C SER A 167 13.31 -16.75 -10.41
N SER A 168 13.76 -17.59 -11.34
CA SER A 168 15.13 -17.46 -11.86
C SER A 168 15.36 -16.19 -12.67
N ILE A 169 16.55 -15.60 -12.56
CA ILE A 169 17.01 -14.47 -13.38
C ILE A 169 16.95 -14.78 -14.89
N TYR A 170 17.05 -16.05 -15.28
CA TYR A 170 16.99 -16.50 -16.67
C TYR A 170 15.56 -16.72 -17.21
N THR A 171 14.54 -16.47 -16.39
CA THR A 171 13.14 -16.67 -16.80
C THR A 171 12.75 -15.72 -17.92
N LYS A 172 12.05 -16.27 -18.91
CA LYS A 172 11.35 -15.52 -19.97
C LYS A 172 9.85 -15.49 -19.67
N THR A 173 9.07 -14.89 -20.57
CA THR A 173 7.61 -14.92 -20.51
C THR A 173 7.11 -16.35 -20.35
N ARG A 174 6.28 -16.59 -19.34
CA ARG A 174 5.81 -17.94 -18.97
C ARG A 174 4.48 -17.88 -18.23
N LEU A 175 3.80 -19.02 -18.21
CA LEU A 175 2.74 -19.31 -17.23
C LEU A 175 3.38 -19.63 -15.88
N THR A 176 2.90 -19.01 -14.81
CA THR A 176 3.42 -19.20 -13.46
C THR A 176 2.30 -19.35 -12.44
N THR A 177 2.63 -19.92 -11.27
CA THR A 177 1.74 -20.07 -10.13
C THR A 177 1.84 -18.88 -9.20
N LEU A 178 0.69 -18.35 -8.78
CA LEU A 178 0.61 -17.24 -7.85
C LEU A 178 0.78 -17.75 -6.41
N THR A 179 1.63 -17.08 -5.62
CA THR A 179 1.78 -17.44 -4.21
C THR A 179 0.53 -17.05 -3.42
N ASN A 180 0.32 -17.69 -2.26
CA ASN A 180 -0.79 -17.30 -1.38
C ASN A 180 -0.68 -15.84 -0.92
N THR A 181 0.54 -15.33 -0.70
CA THR A 181 0.77 -13.92 -0.35
C THR A 181 0.28 -12.98 -1.44
N THR A 182 0.62 -13.24 -2.71
CA THR A 182 0.13 -12.46 -3.85
C THR A 182 -1.37 -12.59 -4.03
N ARG A 183 -1.92 -13.78 -3.85
CA ARG A 183 -3.37 -14.00 -3.94
C ARG A 183 -4.13 -13.24 -2.84
N LEU A 184 -3.60 -13.20 -1.62
CA LEU A 184 -4.16 -12.42 -0.52
C LEU A 184 -4.06 -10.91 -0.78
N ALA A 185 -2.91 -10.46 -1.29
CA ALA A 185 -2.70 -9.05 -1.64
C ALA A 185 -3.66 -8.56 -2.74
N ASN A 186 -4.03 -9.45 -3.67
CA ASN A 186 -4.97 -9.14 -4.76
C ASN A 186 -6.42 -9.46 -4.41
N ALA A 187 -6.68 -10.07 -3.25
CA ALA A 187 -8.01 -10.58 -2.91
C ALA A 187 -9.08 -9.48 -2.84
N TYR A 188 -8.70 -8.23 -2.60
CA TYR A 188 -9.62 -7.09 -2.57
C TYR A 188 -10.25 -6.78 -3.95
N GLU A 189 -9.66 -7.25 -5.05
CA GLU A 189 -10.20 -7.11 -6.41
C GLU A 189 -11.20 -8.22 -6.77
N PHE A 190 -11.29 -9.24 -5.91
CA PHE A 190 -12.15 -10.39 -6.07
C PHE A 190 -13.13 -10.47 -4.91
N ALA A 191 -14.22 -11.22 -5.06
CA ALA A 191 -15.20 -11.40 -4.00
C ALA A 191 -14.63 -12.02 -2.73
N ASN A 192 -13.74 -12.98 -2.94
CA ASN A 192 -13.05 -13.74 -1.91
C ASN A 192 -11.82 -14.41 -2.51
N ILE A 193 -10.94 -14.89 -1.64
CA ILE A 193 -9.66 -15.50 -2.00
C ILE A 193 -9.79 -16.71 -2.94
N SER A 194 -10.93 -17.41 -2.93
CA SER A 194 -11.12 -18.62 -3.74
C SER A 194 -11.24 -18.32 -5.24
N GLN A 195 -11.66 -17.10 -5.59
CA GLN A 195 -11.77 -16.64 -6.99
C GLN A 195 -10.53 -15.99 -7.53
N VAL A 196 -9.58 -15.62 -6.67
CA VAL A 196 -8.30 -15.10 -7.15
C VAL A 196 -7.62 -16.23 -7.94
N PRO A 197 -7.33 -16.01 -9.24
CA PRO A 197 -6.71 -17.02 -10.08
C PRO A 197 -5.46 -17.60 -9.44
N ARG A 198 -5.20 -18.88 -9.71
CA ARG A 198 -4.01 -19.57 -9.19
C ARG A 198 -2.81 -19.44 -10.11
N LEU A 199 -3.04 -19.04 -11.35
CA LEU A 199 -2.03 -18.94 -12.39
C LEU A 199 -2.11 -17.54 -13.02
N ALA A 200 -0.99 -17.13 -13.60
CA ALA A 200 -0.90 -15.94 -14.43
C ALA A 200 0.15 -16.14 -15.51
N VAL A 201 -0.01 -15.42 -16.62
CA VAL A 201 1.05 -15.28 -17.62
C VAL A 201 1.85 -14.04 -17.26
N THR A 202 3.16 -14.13 -17.21
CA THR A 202 4.04 -13.01 -16.84
C THR A 202 5.29 -12.99 -17.70
N MET A 203 5.74 -11.79 -18.03
CA MET A 203 7.08 -11.49 -18.51
C MET A 203 8.10 -11.96 -17.46
N GLY A 204 9.16 -12.63 -17.90
CA GLY A 204 10.20 -13.14 -17.01
C GLY A 204 11.25 -12.10 -16.66
N ILE A 205 12.06 -12.38 -15.63
CA ILE A 205 13.11 -11.47 -15.14
C ILE A 205 14.14 -11.18 -16.26
N SER A 206 14.54 -12.19 -17.04
CA SER A 206 15.48 -12.01 -18.15
C SER A 206 14.93 -11.08 -19.24
N THR A 207 13.62 -11.04 -19.40
CA THR A 207 12.96 -10.18 -20.39
C THR A 207 12.87 -8.75 -19.87
N ILE A 208 12.55 -8.57 -18.57
CA ILE A 208 12.54 -7.28 -17.88
C ILE A 208 13.94 -6.64 -17.91
N LEU A 209 14.98 -7.40 -17.59
CA LEU A 209 16.38 -6.93 -17.57
C LEU A 209 16.94 -6.56 -18.96
N LYS A 210 16.22 -6.84 -20.06
CA LYS A 210 16.60 -6.41 -21.41
C LYS A 210 16.00 -5.07 -21.81
N ALA A 211 15.15 -4.47 -20.98
CA ALA A 211 14.73 -3.10 -21.19
C ALA A 211 15.96 -2.18 -21.20
N LYS A 212 15.93 -1.07 -21.92
CA LYS A 212 17.06 -0.12 -21.91
C LYS A 212 17.11 0.68 -20.61
N LYS A 213 15.94 0.96 -20.04
CA LYS A 213 15.76 1.66 -18.77
C LYS A 213 14.62 1.05 -17.97
N ILE A 214 14.78 1.00 -16.64
CA ILE A 214 13.77 0.48 -15.72
C ILE A 214 13.44 1.54 -14.68
N ILE A 215 12.14 1.79 -14.47
CA ILE A 215 11.64 2.59 -13.35
C ILE A 215 10.72 1.70 -12.51
N LEU A 216 11.13 1.42 -11.28
CA LEU A 216 10.30 0.71 -10.31
C LEU A 216 9.65 1.70 -9.35
N MET A 217 8.33 1.63 -9.21
CA MET A 217 7.56 2.50 -8.32
C MET A 217 7.03 1.74 -7.10
N ALA A 218 7.08 2.37 -5.92
CA ALA A 218 6.53 1.79 -4.70
C ALA A 218 6.04 2.85 -3.70
N TRP A 219 4.80 2.69 -3.24
CA TRP A 219 4.14 3.66 -2.36
C TRP A 219 3.70 3.03 -1.05
N GLY A 220 3.80 3.78 0.04
CA GLY A 220 3.24 3.46 1.34
C GLY A 220 4.09 2.55 2.22
N PRO A 221 3.79 2.51 3.53
CA PRO A 221 4.63 1.86 4.54
C PRO A 221 4.73 0.34 4.36
N SER A 222 3.71 -0.31 3.80
CA SER A 222 3.72 -1.75 3.54
C SER A 222 4.84 -2.18 2.57
N LYS A 223 5.40 -1.24 1.81
CA LYS A 223 6.48 -1.50 0.85
C LYS A 223 7.87 -1.22 1.45
N ALA A 224 7.96 -0.59 2.61
CA ALA A 224 9.23 -0.15 3.15
C ALA A 224 10.24 -1.28 3.42
N PRO A 225 9.85 -2.41 4.06
CA PRO A 225 10.81 -3.49 4.34
C PRO A 225 11.36 -4.11 3.05
N VAL A 226 10.51 -4.30 2.04
CA VAL A 226 10.92 -4.93 0.79
C VAL A 226 11.73 -3.99 -0.10
N ILE A 227 11.45 -2.68 -0.06
CA ILE A 227 12.28 -1.68 -0.74
C ILE A 227 13.69 -1.70 -0.16
N GLN A 228 13.82 -1.63 1.17
CA GLN A 228 15.12 -1.73 1.84
C GLN A 228 15.88 -3.00 1.42
N GLN A 229 15.23 -4.16 1.46
CA GLN A 229 15.86 -5.41 1.02
C GLN A 229 16.28 -5.38 -0.47
N SER A 230 15.49 -4.73 -1.32
CA SER A 230 15.74 -4.69 -2.76
C SER A 230 16.91 -3.78 -3.13
N VAL A 231 17.05 -2.64 -2.45
CA VAL A 231 18.07 -1.64 -2.80
C VAL A 231 19.33 -1.72 -1.94
N GLU A 232 19.27 -2.19 -0.69
CA GLU A 232 20.44 -2.28 0.20
C GLU A 232 20.95 -3.73 0.37
N GLY A 233 20.05 -4.72 0.26
CA GLY A 233 20.38 -6.13 0.42
C GLY A 233 21.16 -6.72 -0.76
N ASP A 234 21.50 -8.00 -0.67
CA ASP A 234 22.14 -8.73 -1.78
C ASP A 234 21.13 -9.04 -2.89
N ASP A 235 21.64 -9.13 -4.11
CA ASP A 235 20.83 -9.54 -5.25
C ASP A 235 20.50 -11.04 -5.12
N THR A 236 19.21 -11.37 -5.08
CA THR A 236 18.77 -12.73 -4.82
C THR A 236 17.42 -13.01 -5.47
N GLU A 237 17.27 -14.21 -6.03
CA GLU A 237 16.00 -14.65 -6.61
C GLU A 237 14.89 -14.78 -5.57
N HIS A 238 15.22 -14.79 -4.27
CA HIS A 238 14.25 -14.72 -3.17
C HIS A 238 13.59 -13.34 -3.01
N VAL A 239 14.24 -12.28 -3.47
CA VAL A 239 13.71 -10.92 -3.55
C VAL A 239 13.85 -10.47 -5.01
N PRO A 240 12.94 -10.87 -5.91
CA PRO A 240 13.11 -10.67 -7.36
C PRO A 240 13.43 -9.23 -7.78
N ALA A 241 12.92 -8.23 -7.07
CA ALA A 241 13.26 -6.82 -7.29
C ALA A 241 14.73 -6.48 -6.99
N SER A 242 15.43 -7.19 -6.09
CA SER A 242 16.86 -6.98 -5.84
C SER A 242 17.74 -7.43 -7.00
N VAL A 243 17.25 -8.36 -7.84
CA VAL A 243 17.94 -8.78 -9.06
C VAL A 243 18.11 -7.61 -10.06
N LEU A 244 17.30 -6.56 -9.96
CA LEU A 244 17.44 -5.35 -10.75
C LEU A 244 18.76 -4.59 -10.47
N GLN A 245 19.47 -4.90 -9.38
CA GLN A 245 20.83 -4.39 -9.13
C GLN A 245 21.81 -4.74 -10.26
N ASN A 246 21.50 -5.79 -11.03
CA ASN A 246 22.30 -6.22 -12.18
C ASN A 246 21.99 -5.46 -13.49
N HIS A 247 21.19 -4.39 -13.43
CA HIS A 247 20.79 -3.62 -14.61
C HIS A 247 21.50 -2.26 -14.65
N ASP A 248 21.99 -1.87 -15.84
CA ASP A 248 22.82 -0.67 -16.00
C ASP A 248 22.06 0.66 -15.79
N ASP A 249 20.77 0.73 -16.14
CA ASP A 249 19.93 1.92 -15.97
C ASP A 249 18.59 1.59 -15.27
N VAL A 250 18.64 1.48 -13.95
CA VAL A 250 17.47 1.29 -13.10
C VAL A 250 17.34 2.41 -12.08
N THR A 251 16.12 2.88 -11.85
CA THR A 251 15.80 3.84 -10.78
C THR A 251 14.58 3.39 -9.99
N PHE A 252 14.69 3.40 -8.67
CA PHE A 252 13.56 3.19 -7.77
C PHE A 252 12.96 4.55 -7.41
N VAL A 253 11.64 4.66 -7.56
CA VAL A 253 10.86 5.87 -7.27
C VAL A 253 9.91 5.52 -6.15
N VAL A 254 10.15 6.07 -4.96
CA VAL A 254 9.42 5.71 -3.74
C VAL A 254 8.89 6.96 -3.04
N ASP A 255 7.85 6.80 -2.22
CA ASP A 255 7.43 7.87 -1.30
C ASP A 255 8.18 7.79 0.03
N GLU A 256 8.09 8.85 0.86
CA GLU A 256 8.74 8.88 2.18
C GLU A 256 8.35 7.69 3.07
N MET A 257 7.10 7.21 2.95
CA MET A 257 6.61 6.08 3.74
C MET A 257 7.23 4.75 3.29
N ALA A 258 7.40 4.53 1.99
CA ALA A 258 8.11 3.36 1.45
C ALA A 258 9.64 3.47 1.63
N ALA A 259 10.17 4.67 1.88
CA ALA A 259 11.58 4.88 2.21
C ALA A 259 11.89 4.73 3.71
N ALA A 260 10.89 4.61 4.57
CA ALA A 260 11.05 4.70 6.03
C ALA A 260 12.01 3.66 6.64
N GLU A 261 12.17 2.52 5.99
CA GLU A 261 13.05 1.43 6.42
C GLU A 261 14.48 1.54 5.87
N LEU A 262 14.73 2.39 4.86
CA LEU A 262 16.07 2.61 4.33
C LEU A 262 17.03 3.06 5.43
N THR A 263 18.26 2.60 5.39
CA THR A 263 19.26 2.81 6.45
C THR A 263 19.48 4.29 6.73
N ARG A 264 19.55 5.16 5.71
CA ARG A 264 19.66 6.62 5.89
C ARG A 264 18.46 7.29 6.58
N TYR A 265 17.30 6.64 6.64
CA TYR A 265 16.12 7.13 7.38
C TYR A 265 15.95 6.42 8.72
N LYS A 266 16.09 5.09 8.73
CA LYS A 266 15.89 4.25 9.91
C LYS A 266 17.04 4.40 10.91
N SER A 267 18.26 4.41 10.42
CA SER A 267 19.50 4.43 11.20
C SER A 267 20.54 5.39 10.59
N PRO A 268 20.24 6.71 10.51
CA PRO A 268 21.08 7.70 9.82
C PRO A 268 22.53 7.79 10.33
N TRP A 269 22.77 7.40 11.59
CA TRP A 269 24.10 7.33 12.18
C TRP A 269 25.01 6.28 11.53
N LEU A 270 24.48 5.37 10.71
CA LEU A 270 25.27 4.43 9.92
C LEU A 270 25.72 5.01 8.57
N THR A 271 25.09 6.08 8.11
CA THR A 271 25.27 6.61 6.75
C THR A 271 26.08 7.90 6.69
N GLY A 272 26.33 8.58 7.82
CA GLY A 272 27.09 9.82 7.86
C GLY A 272 26.85 10.62 9.14
N GLU A 273 27.14 11.92 9.09
CA GLU A 273 26.96 12.83 10.23
C GLU A 273 25.48 12.88 10.68
N CYS A 274 25.25 12.65 11.97
CA CYS A 274 23.93 12.59 12.57
C CYS A 274 23.82 13.64 13.69
N GLU A 275 22.76 14.45 13.68
CA GLU A 275 22.45 15.35 14.79
C GLU A 275 21.75 14.59 15.93
N TRP A 276 22.41 14.51 17.09
CA TRP A 276 21.93 13.77 18.27
C TRP A 276 20.87 14.54 19.08
N THR A 277 19.70 14.76 18.47
CA THR A 277 18.52 15.26 19.19
C THR A 277 17.99 14.22 20.20
N PRO A 278 17.24 14.59 21.26
CA PRO A 278 16.65 13.63 22.20
C PRO A 278 15.80 12.55 21.52
N LYS A 279 15.07 12.92 20.46
CA LYS A 279 14.30 11.98 19.64
C LYS A 279 15.20 10.99 18.89
N MET A 280 16.34 11.45 18.35
CA MET A 280 17.29 10.61 17.64
C MET A 280 17.99 9.64 18.58
N ILE A 281 18.44 10.12 19.74
CA ILE A 281 19.05 9.31 20.80
C ILE A 281 18.08 8.21 21.24
N LYS A 282 16.84 8.58 21.59
CA LYS A 282 15.78 7.62 21.94
C LYS A 282 15.59 6.57 20.84
N LYS A 283 15.52 6.99 19.57
CA LYS A 283 15.34 6.09 18.42
C LYS A 283 16.52 5.11 18.29
N ALA A 284 17.75 5.60 18.35
CA ALA A 284 18.97 4.80 18.20
C ALA A 284 19.12 3.76 19.30
N VAL A 285 19.01 4.17 20.55
CA VAL A 285 19.20 3.31 21.72
C VAL A 285 18.08 2.27 21.83
N VAL A 286 16.82 2.65 21.60
CA VAL A 286 15.70 1.70 21.57
C VAL A 286 15.87 0.71 20.41
N GLY A 287 16.28 1.18 19.23
CA GLY A 287 16.53 0.32 18.07
C GLY A 287 17.63 -0.71 18.35
N MET A 288 18.73 -0.29 18.97
CA MET A 288 19.82 -1.17 19.41
C MET A 288 19.35 -2.18 20.45
N ALA A 289 18.63 -1.73 21.49
CA ALA A 289 18.10 -2.59 22.55
C ALA A 289 17.22 -3.71 22.00
N LEU A 290 16.31 -3.37 21.07
CA LEU A 290 15.43 -4.33 20.42
C LEU A 290 16.20 -5.33 19.55
N LYS A 291 17.20 -4.86 18.78
CA LYS A 291 18.00 -5.75 17.92
C LYS A 291 18.86 -6.72 18.72
N LEU A 292 19.43 -6.26 19.84
CA LEU A 292 20.23 -7.10 20.73
C LEU A 292 19.38 -7.95 21.69
N ASN A 293 18.06 -7.73 21.73
CA ASN A 293 17.16 -8.31 22.70
C ASN A 293 17.63 -8.10 24.16
N LYS A 294 18.07 -6.88 24.47
CA LYS A 294 18.58 -6.48 25.79
C LYS A 294 17.73 -5.34 26.38
N PRO A 295 17.51 -5.31 27.71
CA PRO A 295 16.96 -4.13 28.38
C PRO A 295 17.88 -2.91 28.18
N ILE A 296 17.30 -1.71 28.04
CA ILE A 296 18.06 -0.47 27.79
C ILE A 296 19.10 -0.21 28.88
N LEU A 297 18.75 -0.43 30.15
CA LEU A 297 19.66 -0.24 31.28
C LEU A 297 20.81 -1.26 31.33
N SER A 298 20.80 -2.28 30.46
CA SER A 298 21.83 -3.32 30.38
C SER A 298 22.75 -3.16 29.16
N LEU A 299 22.60 -2.10 28.38
CA LEU A 299 23.47 -1.80 27.24
C LEU A 299 24.83 -1.28 27.72
N THR A 300 25.89 -1.73 27.06
CA THR A 300 27.29 -1.43 27.40
C THR A 300 27.96 -0.61 26.31
N ASN A 301 29.11 -0.01 26.60
CA ASN A 301 29.89 0.70 25.57
C ASN A 301 30.25 -0.18 24.37
N SER A 302 30.46 -1.50 24.57
CA SER A 302 30.69 -2.44 23.46
C SER A 302 29.49 -2.49 22.52
N ASP A 303 28.27 -2.53 23.08
CA ASP A 303 27.04 -2.58 22.29
C ASP A 303 26.90 -1.32 21.41
N TYR A 304 27.15 -0.13 21.98
CA TYR A 304 27.12 1.13 21.23
C TYR A 304 28.16 1.15 20.09
N ASN A 305 29.39 0.70 20.35
CA ASN A 305 30.45 0.65 19.35
C ASN A 305 30.11 -0.33 18.21
N GLU A 306 29.66 -1.54 18.54
CA GLU A 306 29.29 -2.57 17.56
C GLU A 306 28.07 -2.16 16.71
N TYR A 307 27.22 -1.27 17.23
CA TYR A 307 26.03 -0.79 16.54
C TYR A 307 26.21 0.54 15.79
N GLY A 308 27.45 1.04 15.68
CA GLY A 308 27.75 2.29 14.98
C GLY A 308 27.26 3.54 15.70
N LEU A 309 27.15 3.50 17.03
CA LEU A 309 26.78 4.62 17.90
C LEU A 309 27.98 5.21 18.65
N SER A 310 29.19 4.97 18.16
CA SER A 310 30.43 5.49 18.75
C SER A 310 30.43 7.02 18.85
N ASP A 311 29.90 7.71 17.83
CA ASP A 311 29.81 9.17 17.81
C ASP A 311 28.93 9.71 18.95
N LEU A 312 27.86 8.98 19.28
CA LEU A 312 26.98 9.33 20.41
C LEU A 312 27.72 9.20 21.75
N LEU A 313 28.55 8.16 21.91
CA LEU A 313 29.40 8.01 23.11
C LEU A 313 30.41 9.17 23.22
N VAL A 314 30.99 9.61 22.10
CA VAL A 314 31.92 10.75 22.10
C VAL A 314 31.22 12.04 22.52
N GLU A 315 29.99 12.28 22.06
CA GLU A 315 29.25 13.52 22.38
C GLU A 315 28.65 13.54 23.79
N LYS A 316 28.09 12.41 24.25
CA LYS A 316 27.32 12.35 25.51
C LYS A 316 28.07 11.69 26.67
N GLY A 317 29.16 10.99 26.39
CA GLY A 317 29.97 10.28 27.38
C GLY A 317 29.68 8.79 27.44
N ASP A 318 29.45 8.25 28.63
CA ASP A 318 29.32 6.81 28.85
C ASP A 318 27.91 6.27 28.53
N ALA A 319 27.85 5.00 28.12
CA ALA A 319 26.57 4.31 27.86
C ALA A 319 25.61 4.37 29.06
N TYR A 320 26.13 4.34 30.30
CA TYR A 320 25.29 4.37 31.50
C TYR A 320 24.37 5.60 31.55
N GLU A 321 24.92 6.79 31.32
CA GLU A 321 24.17 8.06 31.36
C GLU A 321 23.14 8.13 30.23
N ILE A 322 23.53 7.72 29.02
CA ILE A 322 22.63 7.69 27.86
C ILE A 322 21.48 6.71 28.08
N ASN A 323 21.76 5.53 28.62
CA ASN A 323 20.74 4.52 28.92
C ASN A 323 19.72 5.06 29.94
N LEU A 324 20.19 5.78 30.96
CA LEU A 324 19.34 6.37 31.98
C LEU A 324 18.45 7.49 31.40
N GLU A 325 19.03 8.34 30.54
CA GLU A 325 18.29 9.38 29.82
C GLU A 325 17.15 8.77 28.99
N VAL A 326 17.45 7.77 28.16
CA VAL A 326 16.46 7.10 27.31
C VAL A 326 15.42 6.34 28.12
N TYR A 327 15.82 5.71 29.22
CA TYR A 327 14.90 5.05 30.15
C TYR A 327 13.87 6.04 30.70
N TYR A 328 14.31 7.23 31.15
CA TYR A 328 13.38 8.26 31.62
C TYR A 328 12.47 8.76 30.49
N MET A 329 12.99 8.96 29.28
CA MET A 329 12.16 9.34 28.12
C MET A 329 11.08 8.29 27.78
N LEU A 330 11.28 7.01 28.11
CA LEU A 330 10.29 5.96 27.92
C LEU A 330 9.29 5.90 29.07
N ARG A 331 9.79 5.85 30.31
CA ARG A 331 8.95 5.86 31.51
C ARG A 331 7.96 7.02 31.49
N ASP A 332 8.45 8.21 31.15
CA ASP A 332 7.65 9.44 31.19
C ASP A 332 6.64 9.54 30.03
N SER A 333 6.78 8.70 29.00
CA SER A 333 5.79 8.57 27.93
C SER A 333 4.62 7.64 28.28
N ILE A 334 4.75 6.82 29.33
CA ILE A 334 3.68 5.91 29.77
C ILE A 334 2.77 6.67 30.74
N THR A 335 1.50 6.83 30.35
CA THR A 335 0.51 7.50 31.19
C THR A 335 -0.82 6.76 31.19
N GLY A 336 -1.48 6.76 32.35
CA GLY A 336 -2.88 6.35 32.48
C GLY A 336 -3.87 7.47 32.14
N TRP A 337 -3.39 8.67 31.77
CA TRP A 337 -4.19 9.88 31.53
C TRP A 337 -4.06 10.35 30.08
N PRO A 338 -4.71 9.67 29.11
CA PRO A 338 -4.59 10.00 27.68
C PRO A 338 -5.03 11.43 27.35
N GLY A 339 -5.94 12.02 28.12
CA GLY A 339 -6.35 13.42 27.98
C GLY A 339 -5.62 14.40 28.91
N GLY A 340 -4.47 14.02 29.46
CA GLY A 340 -3.71 14.86 30.40
C GLY A 340 -4.23 14.75 31.83
N LYS A 341 -3.31 14.58 32.80
CA LYS A 341 -3.69 14.53 34.21
C LYS A 341 -4.01 15.94 34.73
N PRO A 342 -5.23 16.19 35.26
CA PRO A 342 -5.61 17.51 35.77
C PRO A 342 -4.71 17.95 36.93
N ASN A 343 -4.44 19.26 37.02
CA ASN A 343 -3.66 19.88 38.09
C ASN A 343 -2.23 19.32 38.30
N ALA A 344 -1.68 18.63 37.30
CA ALA A 344 -0.35 18.03 37.39
C ALA A 344 0.51 18.48 36.21
N VAL A 345 1.46 19.39 36.44
CA VAL A 345 2.47 19.73 35.43
C VAL A 345 3.52 18.63 35.42
N ILE A 346 3.40 17.72 34.45
CA ILE A 346 4.36 16.65 34.22
C ILE A 346 5.17 17.07 32.98
N PRO A 347 6.43 17.52 33.13
CA PRO A 347 7.20 18.18 32.05
C PRO A 347 7.30 17.39 30.74
N ALA A 348 7.27 16.06 30.81
CA ALA A 348 7.40 15.16 29.67
C ALA A 348 6.10 14.41 29.30
N HIS A 349 4.95 14.85 29.84
CA HIS A 349 3.68 14.20 29.56
C HIS A 349 3.21 14.47 28.12
N PRO A 350 2.68 13.46 27.40
CA PRO A 350 2.32 13.63 25.98
C PRO A 350 1.24 14.68 25.73
N GLU A 351 0.28 14.78 26.66
CA GLU A 351 -0.84 15.73 26.56
C GLU A 351 -0.85 16.70 27.75
N ARG A 352 -1.12 17.97 27.45
CA ARG A 352 -1.20 19.06 28.44
C ARG A 352 -2.37 18.85 29.43
N SER A 353 -2.19 19.23 30.69
CA SER A 353 -3.21 19.12 31.74
C SER A 353 -4.42 20.03 31.56
N GLU A 354 -4.20 21.24 31.03
CA GLU A 354 -5.25 22.23 30.80
C GLU A 354 -5.52 22.41 29.30
N PRO A 355 -6.77 22.62 28.88
CA PRO A 355 -7.99 22.69 29.70
C PRO A 355 -8.46 21.32 30.21
N TYR A 356 -9.22 21.30 31.31
CA TYR A 356 -9.99 20.13 31.77
C TYR A 356 -11.44 20.51 32.16
N PRO A 357 -12.47 19.75 31.72
CA PRO A 357 -12.42 18.62 30.78
C PRO A 357 -12.09 19.07 29.34
N LYS A 358 -11.59 18.14 28.52
CA LYS A 358 -11.28 18.38 27.11
C LYS A 358 -12.42 17.89 26.22
N LYS A 359 -12.53 18.51 25.05
CA LYS A 359 -13.27 17.98 23.92
C LYS A 359 -12.34 17.14 23.06
N VAL A 360 -12.69 15.88 22.84
CA VAL A 360 -11.88 14.91 22.10
C VAL A 360 -12.69 14.36 20.95
N ILE A 361 -12.10 14.30 19.76
CA ILE A 361 -12.68 13.65 18.59
C ILE A 361 -11.83 12.43 18.23
N ILE A 362 -12.48 11.27 18.14
CA ILE A 362 -11.90 10.01 17.70
C ILE A 362 -12.34 9.79 16.26
N PHE A 363 -11.38 9.73 15.34
CA PHE A 363 -11.65 9.34 13.96
C PHE A 363 -11.52 7.84 13.83
N SER A 364 -12.62 7.19 13.41
CA SER A 364 -12.72 5.76 13.21
C SER A 364 -12.82 5.49 11.70
N PRO A 365 -11.72 5.06 11.05
CA PRO A 365 -11.71 4.80 9.61
C PRO A 365 -12.71 3.71 9.22
N HIS A 366 -12.71 2.58 9.94
CA HIS A 366 -13.74 1.56 9.90
C HIS A 366 -14.53 1.54 11.21
N PRO A 367 -15.87 1.32 11.20
CA PRO A 367 -16.72 1.32 12.40
C PRO A 367 -16.35 0.39 13.56
N ASP A 368 -15.37 -0.50 13.39
CA ASP A 368 -14.90 -1.42 14.44
C ASP A 368 -13.53 -0.97 15.03
N ASP A 369 -12.85 0.00 14.40
CA ASP A 369 -11.49 0.43 14.75
C ASP A 369 -11.43 1.21 16.07
N ASP A 370 -12.51 1.91 16.42
CA ASP A 370 -12.65 2.65 17.68
C ASP A 370 -12.54 1.71 18.90
N ILE A 371 -13.00 0.47 18.76
CA ILE A 371 -12.92 -0.58 19.78
C ILE A 371 -11.62 -1.38 19.64
N ILE A 372 -11.40 -1.97 18.46
CA ILE A 372 -10.33 -2.97 18.26
C ILE A 372 -8.95 -2.32 18.41
N SER A 373 -8.80 -1.08 17.93
CA SER A 373 -7.50 -0.41 17.93
C SER A 373 -7.26 0.43 19.18
N MET A 374 -8.30 1.04 19.75
CA MET A 374 -8.14 2.01 20.84
C MET A 374 -9.21 1.99 21.93
N GLY A 375 -9.98 0.90 22.07
CA GLY A 375 -11.10 0.81 23.02
C GLY A 375 -10.71 1.12 24.48
N GLY A 376 -9.52 0.71 24.92
CA GLY A 376 -9.02 1.04 26.26
C GLY A 376 -8.77 2.54 26.46
N THR A 377 -8.18 3.21 25.46
CA THR A 377 -7.98 4.66 25.47
C THR A 377 -9.31 5.40 25.38
N PHE A 378 -10.21 4.93 24.52
CA PHE A 378 -11.55 5.47 24.35
C PHE A 378 -12.33 5.45 25.68
N GLN A 379 -12.40 4.30 26.36
CA GLN A 379 -13.04 4.19 27.66
C GLN A 379 -12.39 5.10 28.69
N ARG A 380 -11.05 5.13 28.76
CA ARG A 380 -10.33 5.97 29.73
C ARG A 380 -10.59 7.45 29.54
N LEU A 381 -10.68 7.93 28.31
CA LEU A 381 -11.01 9.33 28.03
C LEU A 381 -12.40 9.68 28.59
N HIS A 382 -13.38 8.80 28.40
CA HIS A 382 -14.72 9.01 28.95
C HIS A 382 -14.76 8.90 30.48
N ASP A 383 -14.16 7.85 31.06
CA ASP A 383 -14.09 7.64 32.51
C ASP A 383 -13.40 8.81 33.24
N GLN A 384 -12.46 9.48 32.56
CA GLN A 384 -11.77 10.66 33.05
C GLN A 384 -12.56 11.96 32.88
N GLY A 385 -13.81 11.89 32.45
CA GLY A 385 -14.73 13.03 32.38
C GLY A 385 -14.53 13.93 31.17
N HIS A 386 -13.81 13.50 30.14
CA HIS A 386 -13.70 14.25 28.90
C HIS A 386 -14.97 14.13 28.04
N GLU A 387 -15.24 15.15 27.24
CA GLU A 387 -16.31 15.14 26.26
C GLU A 387 -15.80 14.49 24.97
N VAL A 388 -16.09 13.20 24.79
CA VAL A 388 -15.60 12.40 23.68
C VAL A 388 -16.64 12.32 22.57
N HIS A 389 -16.20 12.55 21.34
CA HIS A 389 -16.97 12.32 20.13
C HIS A 389 -16.29 11.28 19.25
N VAL A 390 -17.07 10.46 18.53
CA VAL A 390 -16.57 9.52 17.54
C VAL A 390 -17.08 9.91 16.15
N ALA A 391 -16.18 9.97 15.16
CA ALA A 391 -16.50 10.26 13.77
C ALA A 391 -16.11 9.08 12.88
N TYR A 392 -17.11 8.40 12.34
CA TYR A 392 -16.96 7.23 11.48
C TYR A 392 -16.81 7.66 10.02
N GLN A 393 -15.70 7.26 9.40
CA GLN A 393 -15.32 7.73 8.06
C GLN A 393 -15.81 6.84 6.92
N THR A 394 -16.34 5.65 7.23
CA THR A 394 -16.89 4.72 6.23
C THR A 394 -18.17 4.05 6.74
N SER A 395 -18.99 3.53 5.83
CA SER A 395 -20.23 2.81 6.17
C SER A 395 -20.00 1.40 6.73
N GLY A 396 -18.81 0.83 6.58
CA GLY A 396 -18.50 -0.56 6.99
C GLY A 396 -19.31 -1.66 6.28
N ASN A 397 -20.10 -1.32 5.25
CA ASN A 397 -21.03 -2.24 4.60
C ASN A 397 -20.34 -3.46 3.94
N ILE A 398 -19.06 -3.36 3.59
CA ILE A 398 -18.30 -4.46 2.98
C ILE A 398 -17.99 -5.56 4.02
N ALA A 399 -17.90 -5.21 5.31
CA ALA A 399 -17.59 -6.16 6.38
C ALA A 399 -18.80 -6.98 6.84
N VAL A 400 -20.02 -6.63 6.41
CA VAL A 400 -21.24 -7.35 6.78
C VAL A 400 -21.49 -8.48 5.78
N THR A 401 -21.55 -9.71 6.28
CA THR A 401 -21.82 -10.88 5.45
C THR A 401 -23.29 -10.92 5.01
N ASP A 402 -23.56 -11.62 3.91
CA ASP A 402 -24.90 -11.74 3.33
C ASP A 402 -25.88 -12.45 4.29
N GLU A 403 -25.38 -13.37 5.12
CA GLU A 403 -26.16 -14.03 6.18
C GLU A 403 -26.66 -13.05 7.25
N PHE A 404 -25.86 -12.04 7.61
CA PHE A 404 -26.28 -11.03 8.57
C PHE A 404 -27.41 -10.18 8.00
N VAL A 405 -27.37 -9.87 6.70
CA VAL A 405 -28.44 -9.11 6.04
C VAL A 405 -29.76 -9.87 6.11
N THR A 406 -29.77 -11.15 5.72
CA THR A 406 -31.00 -11.95 5.74
C THR A 406 -31.57 -12.07 7.15
N ARG A 407 -30.72 -12.34 8.15
CA ARG A 407 -31.15 -12.43 9.56
C ARG A 407 -31.76 -11.14 10.09
N PHE A 408 -31.14 -9.98 9.83
CA PHE A 408 -31.68 -8.69 10.28
C PHE A 408 -32.96 -8.30 9.55
N MET A 409 -33.10 -8.67 8.28
CA MET A 409 -34.34 -8.46 7.54
C MET A 409 -35.46 -9.38 7.99
N ASP A 410 -35.16 -10.65 8.29
CA ASP A 410 -36.12 -11.57 8.91
C ASP A 410 -36.62 -11.04 10.26
N PHE A 411 -35.71 -10.47 11.07
CA PHE A 411 -36.09 -9.79 12.31
C PHE A 411 -37.02 -8.59 12.04
N ALA A 412 -36.73 -7.76 11.04
CA ALA A 412 -37.56 -6.60 10.71
C ALA A 412 -38.99 -7.00 10.28
N VAL A 413 -39.11 -8.02 9.42
CA VAL A 413 -40.42 -8.57 9.02
C VAL A 413 -41.16 -9.15 10.23
N GLY A 414 -40.48 -9.97 11.04
CA GLY A 414 -41.09 -10.57 12.23
C GLY A 414 -41.52 -9.53 13.27
N PHE A 415 -40.76 -8.44 13.42
CA PHE A 415 -41.11 -7.32 14.27
C PHE A 415 -42.38 -6.60 13.78
N GLU A 416 -42.47 -6.28 12.49
CA GLU A 416 -43.66 -5.64 11.92
C GLU A 416 -44.91 -6.52 12.04
N GLU A 417 -44.79 -7.82 11.77
CA GLU A 417 -45.89 -8.79 11.92
C GLU A 417 -46.36 -8.89 13.38
N MET A 418 -45.42 -8.94 14.34
CA MET A 418 -45.73 -9.05 15.76
C MET A 418 -46.51 -7.84 16.30
N PHE A 419 -46.27 -6.65 15.76
CA PHE A 419 -46.95 -5.41 16.17
C PHE A 419 -48.10 -5.00 15.24
N GLY A 420 -48.49 -5.85 14.28
CA GLY A 420 -49.58 -5.56 13.35
C GLY A 420 -49.32 -4.39 12.40
N MET A 421 -48.04 -4.10 12.10
CA MET A 421 -47.64 -3.10 11.13
C MET A 421 -47.67 -3.67 9.70
N ASP A 422 -47.78 -2.80 8.70
CA ASP A 422 -47.76 -3.21 7.29
C ASP A 422 -46.36 -3.68 6.88
N ALA A 423 -46.17 -5.01 6.87
CA ALA A 423 -44.92 -5.66 6.47
C ALA A 423 -44.79 -5.90 4.96
N THR A 424 -45.74 -5.46 4.13
CA THR A 424 -45.79 -5.79 2.69
C THR A 424 -44.52 -5.36 1.97
N LYS A 425 -44.05 -4.14 2.25
CA LYS A 425 -42.86 -3.56 1.62
C LYS A 425 -41.56 -4.21 2.10
N THR A 426 -41.45 -4.48 3.40
CA THR A 426 -40.27 -5.14 3.99
C THR A 426 -40.13 -6.58 3.49
N LYS A 427 -41.25 -7.30 3.32
CA LYS A 427 -41.30 -8.63 2.71
C LYS A 427 -40.86 -8.60 1.25
N GLU A 428 -41.30 -7.61 0.47
CA GLU A 428 -40.88 -7.46 -0.91
C GLU A 428 -39.36 -7.24 -1.02
N ILE A 429 -38.80 -6.35 -0.20
CA ILE A 429 -37.36 -6.10 -0.15
C ILE A 429 -36.61 -7.38 0.28
N LEU A 430 -37.12 -8.15 1.24
CA LEU A 430 -36.55 -9.44 1.65
C LEU A 430 -36.55 -10.48 0.52
N GLN A 431 -37.64 -10.58 -0.21
CA GLN A 431 -37.75 -11.51 -1.33
C GLN A 431 -36.79 -11.13 -2.48
N GLN A 432 -36.70 -9.83 -2.80
CA GLN A 432 -35.75 -9.32 -3.78
C GLN A 432 -34.30 -9.54 -3.35
N ALA A 433 -33.99 -9.27 -2.07
CA ALA A 433 -32.66 -9.50 -1.52
C ALA A 433 -32.27 -10.99 -1.55
N ARG A 434 -33.16 -11.90 -1.14
CA ARG A 434 -32.92 -13.35 -1.24
C ARG A 434 -32.73 -13.82 -2.68
N GLY A 435 -33.62 -13.40 -3.59
CA GLY A 435 -33.52 -13.77 -5.00
C GLY A 435 -32.22 -13.29 -5.64
N TYR A 436 -31.79 -12.07 -5.29
CA TYR A 436 -30.49 -11.54 -5.71
C TYR A 436 -29.33 -12.34 -5.09
N LEU A 437 -29.31 -12.52 -3.77
CA LEU A 437 -28.22 -13.20 -3.06
C LEU A 437 -28.06 -14.68 -3.46
N GLU A 438 -29.13 -15.37 -3.84
CA GLU A 438 -29.09 -16.75 -4.34
C GLU A 438 -28.38 -16.89 -5.70
N HIS A 439 -28.54 -15.89 -6.57
CA HIS A 439 -28.00 -15.92 -7.94
C HIS A 439 -26.75 -15.04 -8.10
N LYS A 440 -26.41 -14.27 -7.05
CA LYS A 440 -25.30 -13.34 -7.04
C LYS A 440 -24.02 -14.11 -7.36
N LYS A 441 -23.40 -13.72 -8.47
CA LYS A 441 -22.03 -14.13 -8.72
C LYS A 441 -21.17 -13.41 -7.73
N SER A 442 -20.18 -14.12 -7.24
CA SER A 442 -19.31 -13.62 -6.21
C SER A 442 -18.65 -12.28 -6.58
N ASP A 443 -18.26 -12.08 -7.83
CA ASP A 443 -17.65 -10.85 -8.34
C ASP A 443 -18.62 -9.69 -8.62
N GLU A 444 -19.91 -9.87 -8.32
CA GLU A 444 -20.95 -8.87 -8.55
C GLU A 444 -21.13 -7.94 -7.34
N VAL A 445 -21.15 -6.62 -7.61
CA VAL A 445 -21.32 -5.59 -6.58
C VAL A 445 -22.74 -5.64 -6.03
N ASP A 446 -22.89 -5.65 -4.70
CA ASP A 446 -24.21 -5.62 -4.04
C ASP A 446 -25.08 -4.46 -4.54
N THR A 447 -26.39 -4.73 -4.64
CA THR A 447 -27.39 -3.71 -4.95
C THR A 447 -27.31 -2.55 -3.96
N LYS A 448 -27.79 -1.39 -4.38
CA LYS A 448 -27.74 -0.18 -3.54
C LYS A 448 -28.48 -0.39 -2.22
N GLU A 449 -29.57 -1.15 -2.27
CA GLU A 449 -30.45 -1.50 -1.16
C GLU A 449 -29.72 -2.41 -0.16
N ILE A 450 -29.08 -3.50 -0.63
CA ILE A 450 -28.32 -4.41 0.23
C ILE A 450 -27.16 -3.67 0.90
N ARG A 451 -26.43 -2.83 0.15
CA ARG A 451 -25.35 -2.00 0.72
C ARG A 451 -25.84 -1.02 1.77
N ALA A 452 -27.05 -0.47 1.62
CA ALA A 452 -27.66 0.40 2.61
C ALA A 452 -28.03 -0.36 3.88
N VAL A 453 -28.63 -1.55 3.76
CA VAL A 453 -28.96 -2.42 4.92
C VAL A 453 -27.70 -2.82 5.67
N LYS A 454 -26.67 -3.29 4.96
CA LYS A 454 -25.36 -3.63 5.55
C LYS A 454 -24.74 -2.43 6.29
N GLY A 455 -24.79 -1.24 5.69
CA GLY A 455 -24.32 -0.02 6.34
C GLY A 455 -25.12 0.32 7.60
N LEU A 456 -26.45 0.14 7.58
CA LEU A 456 -27.31 0.38 8.74
C LEU A 456 -26.98 -0.57 9.90
N ILE A 457 -26.75 -1.86 9.63
CA ILE A 457 -26.34 -2.84 10.64
C ILE A 457 -25.06 -2.38 11.36
N ARG A 458 -24.01 -2.00 10.61
CA ARG A 458 -22.77 -1.49 11.21
C ARG A 458 -22.97 -0.22 12.02
N ARG A 459 -23.77 0.73 11.52
CA ARG A 459 -24.08 1.97 12.27
C ARG A 459 -24.76 1.66 13.61
N CYS A 460 -25.67 0.70 13.63
CA CYS A 460 -26.35 0.28 14.86
C CYS A 460 -25.37 -0.33 15.87
N GLU A 461 -24.44 -1.17 15.42
CA GLU A 461 -23.41 -1.78 16.27
C GLU A 461 -22.43 -0.75 16.83
N ALA A 462 -21.90 0.12 15.97
CA ALA A 462 -21.04 1.22 16.37
C ALA A 462 -21.71 2.18 17.39
N ALA A 463 -23.00 2.48 17.17
CA ALA A 463 -23.78 3.27 18.12
C ALA A 463 -24.01 2.52 19.45
N ALA A 464 -24.20 1.20 19.42
CA ALA A 464 -24.33 0.39 20.64
C ALA A 464 -23.04 0.44 21.48
N THR A 465 -21.87 0.38 20.83
CA THR A 465 -20.58 0.56 21.48
C THR A 465 -20.45 1.92 22.13
N CYS A 466 -20.78 3.00 21.41
CA CYS A 466 -20.72 4.35 21.97
C CYS A 466 -21.59 4.47 23.23
N ARG A 467 -22.80 3.89 23.20
CA ARG A 467 -23.69 3.83 24.37
C ARG A 467 -23.09 3.01 25.52
N TYR A 468 -22.44 1.88 25.21
CA TYR A 468 -21.77 1.06 26.22
C TYR A 468 -20.67 1.84 26.93
N VAL A 469 -19.86 2.60 26.19
CA VAL A 469 -18.82 3.44 26.76
C VAL A 469 -19.42 4.53 27.65
N GLY A 470 -20.61 5.05 27.31
CA GLY A 470 -21.34 6.06 28.08
C GLY A 470 -21.55 7.39 27.34
N LEU A 471 -21.34 7.40 26.02
CA LEU A 471 -21.60 8.57 25.19
C LEU A 471 -23.11 8.83 25.09
N LYS A 472 -23.48 10.11 24.92
CA LYS A 472 -24.85 10.58 24.71
C LYS A 472 -25.16 10.73 23.23
N GLU A 473 -26.45 10.74 22.89
CA GLU A 473 -26.88 11.05 21.52
C GLU A 473 -26.32 12.39 21.05
N GLY A 474 -25.81 12.43 19.81
CA GLY A 474 -25.07 13.57 19.26
C GLY A 474 -23.55 13.51 19.47
N GLN A 475 -23.03 12.50 20.17
CA GLN A 475 -21.59 12.29 20.35
C GLN A 475 -20.96 11.26 19.41
N TRP A 476 -21.73 10.62 18.53
CA TRP A 476 -21.20 9.78 17.45
C TRP A 476 -21.78 10.22 16.12
N HIS A 477 -20.93 10.26 15.10
CA HIS A 477 -21.24 10.87 13.81
C HIS A 477 -20.92 9.90 12.68
N PHE A 478 -21.87 9.71 11.78
CA PHE A 478 -21.72 8.87 10.60
C PHE A 478 -21.75 9.73 9.34
N GLN A 479 -20.89 9.40 8.37
CA GLN A 479 -20.92 9.98 7.02
C GLN A 479 -22.09 9.48 6.19
#